data_AF-A0A1B7XDQ5-F1
#
_entry.id   AF-A0A1B7XDQ5-F1
#
_cell.length_a   1.000
_cell.length_b   1.000
_cell.length_c   1.000
_cell.angle_alpha   90.00
_cell.angle_beta   90.00
_cell.angle_gamma   90.00
#
_symmetry.space_group_name_H-M   'P 1'
#
loop_
_entity.id
_entity.type
_entity.pdbx_description
1 polymer ?
#
loop_
_entity_poly.entity_id
_entity_poly.type
_entity_poly.pdbx_seq_one_letter_code
_entity_poly.pdbx_strand_id
1 'polypeptide(L)'
;MDISTFDKEVKAALGTLPEEPIKYVKAVVSTAQNYTEYYFVDITWNDGLNETTTQLKVDRTLSAAEVHEKITAAYDYASLQTLL
;
A
#
# COMPACT_ATOMS: atom_id res chain seq x y z
N MET A 1 4.74 14.25 7.49
CA MET A 1 4.80 13.14 8.47
C MET A 1 6.20 12.52 8.44
N ASP A 2 6.74 11.96 9.52
CA ASP A 2 7.98 11.17 9.46
C ASP A 2 7.73 9.74 8.93
N ILE A 3 8.77 9.06 8.46
CA ILE A 3 8.62 7.75 7.80
C ILE A 3 8.09 6.65 8.75
N SER A 4 8.44 6.71 10.04
CA SER A 4 8.00 5.72 11.02
C SER A 4 6.52 5.88 11.33
N THR A 5 6.02 7.11 11.39
CA THR A 5 4.58 7.37 11.53
C THR A 5 3.85 6.95 10.25
N PHE A 6 4.39 7.27 9.08
CA PHE A 6 3.78 6.88 7.80
C PHE A 6 3.70 5.35 7.63
N ASP A 7 4.75 4.62 7.97
CA ASP A 7 4.76 3.14 7.96
C ASP A 7 3.66 2.55 8.86
N LYS A 8 3.38 3.16 10.02
CA LYS A 8 2.28 2.75 10.88
C LYS A 8 0.93 3.00 10.23
N GLU A 9 0.72 4.15 9.59
CA GLU A 9 -0.53 4.45 8.88
C GLU A 9 -0.74 3.49 7.70
N VAL A 10 0.30 3.17 6.95
CA VAL A 10 0.25 2.16 5.87
C VAL A 10 -0.19 0.81 6.43
N LYS A 11 0.45 0.34 7.50
CA LYS A 11 0.09 -0.94 8.13
C LYS A 11 -1.32 -0.93 8.71
N ALA A 12 -1.75 0.19 9.30
CA ALA A 12 -3.09 0.35 9.81
C ALA A 12 -4.12 0.27 8.68
N ALA A 13 -3.89 0.95 7.56
CA ALA A 13 -4.76 0.87 6.39
C ALA A 13 -4.87 -0.57 5.86
N LEU A 14 -3.74 -1.27 5.73
CA LEU A 14 -3.73 -2.67 5.28
C LEU A 14 -4.51 -3.60 6.22
N GLY A 15 -4.44 -3.37 7.53
CA GLY A 15 -5.17 -4.16 8.53
C GLY A 15 -6.70 -3.97 8.51
N THR A 16 -7.21 -2.98 7.77
CA THR A 16 -8.66 -2.78 7.60
C THR A 16 -9.24 -3.39 6.32
N LEU A 17 -8.38 -3.91 5.44
CA LEU A 17 -8.79 -4.48 4.16
C LEU A 17 -9.34 -5.91 4.34
N PRO A 18 -10.27 -6.35 3.49
CA PRO A 18 -10.80 -7.70 3.55
C PRO A 18 -9.76 -8.76 3.17
N GLU A 19 -9.85 -9.95 3.79
CA GLU A 19 -8.92 -11.07 3.59
C GLU A 19 -9.21 -11.91 2.31
N GLU A 20 -10.34 -11.70 1.64
CA GLU A 20 -10.69 -12.44 0.41
C GLU A 20 -10.85 -11.45 -0.75
N PRO A 21 -10.27 -11.72 -1.93
CA PRO A 21 -9.58 -12.96 -2.37
C PRO A 21 -8.10 -13.07 -1.98
N ILE A 22 -7.54 -12.11 -1.24
CA ILE A 22 -6.10 -11.94 -1.03
C ILE A 22 -5.64 -12.66 0.25
N LYS A 23 -4.93 -13.79 0.11
CA LYS A 23 -4.40 -14.58 1.24
C LYS A 23 -3.46 -13.82 2.15
N TYR A 24 -2.59 -12.97 1.59
CA TYR A 24 -1.75 -12.11 2.41
C TYR A 24 -1.35 -10.84 1.68
N VAL A 25 -1.03 -9.82 2.47
CA VAL A 25 -0.40 -8.58 2.00
C VAL A 25 0.89 -8.28 2.76
N LYS A 26 1.90 -7.78 2.06
CA LYS A 26 3.10 -7.17 2.64
C LYS A 26 3.27 -5.78 2.07
N ALA A 27 3.73 -4.83 2.88
CA ALA A 27 4.11 -3.51 2.41
C ALA A 27 5.47 -3.08 2.94
N VAL A 28 6.24 -2.43 2.08
CA VAL A 28 7.54 -1.84 2.40
C VAL A 28 7.51 -0.36 2.05
N VAL A 29 7.78 0.50 3.03
CA VAL A 29 7.91 1.94 2.83
C VAL A 29 9.37 2.30 2.64
N SER A 30 9.66 3.07 1.59
CA SER A 30 11.00 3.56 1.29
C SER A 30 11.01 5.03 0.87
N THR A 31 12.21 5.60 0.80
CA THR A 31 12.46 6.95 0.29
C THR A 31 13.49 6.88 -0.82
N ALA A 32 13.40 7.79 -1.79
CA ALA A 32 14.41 7.93 -2.83
C ALA A 32 15.14 9.27 -2.66
N GLN A 33 16.47 9.26 -2.79
CA GLN A 33 17.30 10.45 -2.61
C GLN A 33 16.91 11.60 -3.56
N ASN A 34 16.44 11.26 -4.76
CA ASN A 34 16.02 12.24 -5.78
C ASN A 34 14.56 12.69 -5.65
N TYR A 35 13.79 12.11 -4.71
CA TYR A 35 12.36 12.38 -4.52
C TYR A 35 12.06 12.57 -3.03
N THR A 36 12.57 13.66 -2.48
CA THR A 36 12.47 14.00 -1.05
C THR A 36 11.06 14.38 -0.61
N GLU A 37 10.18 14.73 -1.55
CA GLU A 37 8.77 15.08 -1.30
C GLU A 37 7.87 13.85 -1.23
N TYR A 38 8.39 12.65 -1.53
CA TYR A 38 7.59 11.44 -1.64
C TYR A 38 8.06 10.32 -0.72
N TYR A 39 7.11 9.47 -0.35
CA TYR A 39 7.31 8.12 0.12
C TYR A 39 6.91 7.14 -0.97
N PHE A 40 7.63 6.04 -1.07
CA PHE A 40 7.31 4.94 -1.96
C PHE A 40 6.83 3.77 -1.13
N VAL A 41 5.69 3.19 -1.50
CA VAL A 41 5.10 2.04 -0.81
C VAL A 41 5.00 0.90 -1.80
N ASP A 42 5.84 -0.10 -1.63
CA ASP A 42 5.75 -1.34 -2.40
C ASP A 42 4.80 -2.28 -1.67
N ILE A 43 3.65 -2.56 -2.26
CA ILE A 43 2.63 -3.46 -1.70
C ILE A 43 2.59 -4.74 -2.53
N THR A 44 2.91 -5.86 -1.89
CA THR A 44 2.85 -7.19 -2.47
C THR A 44 1.60 -7.90 -2.00
N TRP A 45 0.77 -8.28 -2.96
CA TRP A 45 -0.48 -9.01 -2.79
C TRP A 45 -0.31 -10.46 -3.23
N ASN A 46 -0.83 -11.40 -2.46
CA ASN A 46 -0.84 -12.82 -2.82
C ASN A 46 -2.27 -13.38 -2.73
N ASP A 47 -2.76 -13.99 -3.80
CA ASP A 47 -4.11 -14.60 -3.90
C ASP A 47 -4.12 -16.11 -3.58
N GLY A 48 -2.98 -16.66 -3.19
CA GLY A 48 -2.75 -18.10 -2.98
C GLY A 48 -2.11 -18.81 -4.17
N LEU A 49 -2.00 -18.16 -5.33
CA LEU A 49 -1.44 -18.72 -6.56
C LEU A 49 -0.36 -17.81 -7.18
N ASN A 50 -0.59 -16.50 -7.18
CA ASN A 50 0.26 -15.47 -7.78
C ASN A 50 0.66 -14.42 -6.74
N GLU A 51 1.79 -13.77 -7.00
CA GLU A 51 2.24 -12.60 -6.25
C GLU A 51 2.36 -11.39 -7.18
N THR A 52 1.64 -10.32 -6.83
CA THR A 52 1.65 -9.06 -7.58
C THR A 52 2.17 -7.96 -6.67
N THR A 53 3.21 -7.25 -7.12
CA THR A 53 3.74 -6.10 -6.38
C THR A 53 3.39 -4.81 -7.11
N THR A 54 2.74 -3.89 -6.40
CA THR A 54 2.37 -2.56 -6.89
C THR A 54 3.12 -1.52 -6.07
N GLN A 55 3.82 -0.60 -6.75
CA GLN A 55 4.46 0.53 -6.11
C GLN A 55 3.54 1.76 -6.13
N LEU A 56 3.33 2.37 -4.97
CA LEU A 56 2.63 3.63 -4.81
C LEU A 56 3.63 4.75 -4.54
N LYS A 57 3.50 5.86 -5.27
CA LYS A 57 4.20 7.12 -4.99
C LYS A 57 3.25 8.03 -4.21
N VAL A 58 3.57 8.33 -2.95
CA VAL A 58 2.71 9.04 -2.01
C VAL A 58 3.40 10.31 -1.54
N ASP A 59 2.70 11.45 -1.62
CA ASP A 59 3.25 12.74 -1.17
C ASP A 59 3.32 12.78 0.37
N ARG A 60 4.42 13.29 0.92
CA ARG A 60 4.67 13.38 2.37
C ARG A 60 3.75 14.38 3.09
N THR A 61 3.08 15.25 2.35
CA THR A 61 2.13 16.22 2.90
C THR A 61 0.72 15.65 3.06
N LEU A 62 0.45 14.45 2.54
CA LEU A 62 -0.88 13.83 2.64
C LEU A 62 -1.25 13.51 4.09
N SER A 63 -2.54 13.64 4.38
CA SER A 63 -3.13 13.20 5.63
C SER A 63 -3.21 11.67 5.71
N ALA A 64 -3.34 11.12 6.93
CA ALA A 64 -3.53 9.67 7.12
C ALA A 64 -4.76 9.13 6.38
N ALA A 65 -5.85 9.92 6.30
CA ALA A 65 -7.05 9.56 5.57
C ALA A 65 -6.77 9.38 4.06
N GLU A 66 -6.02 10.29 3.45
CA GLU A 66 -5.65 10.19 2.03
C GLU A 66 -4.69 9.03 1.75
N VAL A 67 -3.80 8.71 2.70
CA VAL A 67 -2.95 7.51 2.61
C VAL A 67 -3.81 6.25 2.60
N HIS A 68 -4.80 6.19 3.49
CA HIS A 68 -5.73 5.08 3.56
C HIS A 68 -6.51 4.90 2.25
N GLU A 69 -7.11 5.96 1.73
CA GLU A 69 -7.84 5.93 0.45
C GLU A 69 -6.99 5.41 -0.71
N LYS A 70 -5.72 5.84 -0.80
CA LYS A 70 -4.80 5.37 -1.84
C LYS A 70 -4.48 3.88 -1.71
N ILE A 71 -4.32 3.38 -0.49
CA ILE A 71 -4.05 1.95 -0.23
C ILE A 71 -5.30 1.11 -0.55
N THR A 72 -6.48 1.55 -0.14
CA THR A 72 -7.75 0.88 -0.48
C THR A 72 -7.96 0.82 -2.00
N ALA A 73 -7.74 1.92 -2.71
CA ALA A 73 -7.86 1.91 -4.17
C ALA A 73 -6.86 0.95 -4.84
N ALA A 74 -5.64 0.83 -4.31
CA ALA A 74 -4.65 -0.12 -4.80
C ALA A 74 -5.06 -1.58 -4.51
N TYR A 75 -5.67 -1.84 -3.36
CA TYR A 75 -6.23 -3.14 -3.02
C TYR A 75 -7.40 -3.53 -3.94
N ASP A 76 -8.37 -2.64 -4.13
CA ASP A 76 -9.54 -2.91 -4.97
C ASP A 76 -9.11 -3.27 -6.40
N TYR A 77 -8.13 -2.55 -6.93
CA TYR A 77 -7.55 -2.86 -8.23
C TYR A 77 -6.86 -4.25 -8.25
N ALA A 78 -6.06 -4.58 -7.24
CA ALA A 78 -5.39 -5.88 -7.15
C ALA A 78 -6.38 -7.04 -6.98
N SER A 79 -7.41 -6.84 -6.16
CA SER A 79 -8.51 -7.79 -5.94
C SER A 79 -9.32 -8.03 -7.22
N LEU A 80 -9.59 -6.99 -8.01
CA LEU A 80 -10.23 -7.15 -9.31
C LEU A 80 -9.35 -7.94 -10.29
N GLN A 81 -8.04 -7.71 -10.28
CA GLN A 81 -7.12 -8.47 -11.14
C GLN A 81 -7.05 -9.96 -10.78
N THR A 82 -7.17 -10.32 -9.51
CA THR A 82 -7.11 -11.73 -9.08
C THR A 82 -8.42 -12.49 -9.33
N LEU A 83 -9.52 -11.78 -9.62
CA LEU A 83 -10.81 -12.38 -9.99
C LEU A 83 -10.98 -12.62 -11.50
N LEU A 84 -10.07 -12.10 -12.34
CA LEU A 84 -10.09 -12.20 -13.81
C LEU A 84 -9.22 -13.35 -14.31
#